data_AF-A0A7C9TBG3-F1
#
_entry.id   AF-A0A7C9TBG3-F1
#
_cell.length_a   1.000
_cell.length_b   1.000
_cell.length_c   1.000
_cell.angle_alpha   90.00
_cell.angle_beta   90.00
_cell.angle_gamma   90.00
#
_symmetry.space_group_name_H-M   'P 1'
#
loop_
_entity.id
_entity.type
_entity.pdbx_description
1 polymer ?
#
loop_
_entity_poly.entity_id
_entity_poly.type
_entity_poly.pdbx_seq_one_letter_code
_entity_poly.pdbx_strand_id
1 'polypeptide(L)'
;FSRYVAELMYPVLYCYFAHGIIFEPHLQNVVIGVTDGEPRQVFLRDFEGVKLVQERYSEKQLEAVSPRTREALWYSSEQGWKRLAYCLFVNNFCEAISQIGAGKPAMQNRLWAVVRHHLYVYQSHYGDSVSARRINALLNGEPFPGKANLINRFFKRPDRAFGYLPVNNPLGALGEGGAWS
;
A
#
# COMPACT_ATOMS: atom_id res chain seq x y z
N PHE A 1 3.40 -2.49 16.68
CA PHE A 1 2.66 -1.94 15.52
C PHE A 1 3.46 -0.90 14.73
N SER A 2 3.95 0.18 15.35
CA SER A 2 4.77 1.21 14.63
C SER A 2 5.92 0.62 13.83
N ARG A 3 6.71 -0.29 14.42
CA ARG A 3 7.78 -0.95 13.68
C ARG A 3 7.29 -1.78 12.49
N TYR A 4 6.21 -2.52 12.66
CA TYR A 4 5.57 -3.24 11.55
C TYR A 4 5.19 -2.30 10.39
N VAL A 5 4.61 -1.14 10.69
CA VAL A 5 4.27 -0.13 9.68
C VAL A 5 5.53 0.37 8.98
N ALA A 6 6.58 0.76 9.71
CA ALA A 6 7.82 1.26 9.11
C ALA A 6 8.50 0.22 8.20
N GLU A 7 8.68 -1.01 8.69
CA GLU A 7 9.38 -2.10 7.99
C GLU A 7 8.63 -2.54 6.71
N LEU A 8 7.31 -2.35 6.64
CA LEU A 8 6.52 -2.66 5.44
C LEU A 8 6.31 -1.44 4.53
N MET A 9 5.84 -0.32 5.08
CA MET A 9 5.41 0.86 4.31
C MET A 9 6.58 1.48 3.55
N TYR A 10 7.72 1.69 4.20
CA TYR A 10 8.83 2.45 3.63
C TYR A 10 9.42 1.78 2.40
N PRO A 11 9.85 0.50 2.45
CA PRO A 11 10.43 -0.13 1.27
C PRO A 11 9.40 -0.24 0.14
N VAL A 12 8.13 -0.53 0.44
CA VAL A 12 7.11 -0.68 -0.60
C VAL A 12 6.79 0.66 -1.28
N LEU A 13 6.62 1.74 -0.51
CA LEU A 13 6.40 3.07 -1.07
C LEU A 13 7.64 3.55 -1.84
N TYR A 14 8.85 3.29 -1.32
CA TYR A 14 10.09 3.66 -1.99
C TYR A 14 10.25 2.93 -3.32
N CYS A 15 10.02 1.62 -3.36
CA CYS A 15 10.02 0.84 -4.60
C CYS A 15 9.02 1.39 -5.62
N TYR A 16 7.83 1.80 -5.16
CA TYR A 16 6.83 2.37 -6.04
C TYR A 16 7.22 3.76 -6.57
N PHE A 17 7.51 4.72 -5.70
CA PHE A 17 7.75 6.10 -6.11
C PHE A 17 9.13 6.31 -6.74
N ALA A 18 10.19 5.74 -6.17
CA ALA A 18 11.55 5.91 -6.67
C ALA A 18 11.83 4.99 -7.87
N HIS A 19 11.30 3.76 -7.86
CA HIS A 19 11.65 2.76 -8.87
C HIS A 19 10.48 2.35 -9.79
N GLY A 20 9.24 2.77 -9.54
CA GLY A 20 8.10 2.32 -10.34
C GLY A 20 7.82 0.82 -10.22
N ILE A 21 8.25 0.16 -9.14
CA ILE A 21 7.99 -1.25 -8.87
C ILE A 21 6.75 -1.36 -7.98
N ILE A 22 5.74 -2.11 -8.43
CA ILE A 22 4.47 -2.26 -7.74
C ILE A 22 4.40 -3.66 -7.13
N PHE A 23 4.58 -3.73 -5.81
CA PHE A 23 4.32 -4.94 -5.02
C PHE A 23 2.85 -5.06 -4.63
N GLU A 24 2.44 -6.26 -4.24
CA GLU A 24 1.15 -6.54 -3.59
C GLU A 24 1.33 -6.88 -2.11
N PRO A 25 1.52 -5.88 -1.22
CA PRO A 25 1.76 -6.12 0.21
C PRO A 25 0.50 -6.53 0.99
N HIS A 26 -0.39 -7.32 0.39
CA HIS A 26 -1.54 -7.90 1.08
C HIS A 26 -1.09 -8.95 2.10
N LEU A 27 -1.93 -9.30 3.08
CA LEU A 27 -1.53 -10.14 4.21
C LEU A 27 -0.84 -11.45 3.82
N GLN A 28 -1.34 -12.14 2.78
CA GLN A 28 -0.71 -13.38 2.32
C GLN A 28 0.72 -13.20 1.81
N ASN A 29 1.10 -12.04 1.27
CA ASN A 29 2.42 -11.81 0.65
C ASN A 29 3.41 -11.12 1.59
N VAL A 30 3.03 -10.93 2.85
CA VAL A 30 3.85 -10.30 3.89
C VAL A 30 4.13 -11.34 4.96
N VAL A 31 5.41 -11.64 5.18
CA VAL A 31 5.87 -12.51 6.28
C VAL A 31 6.67 -11.66 7.26
N ILE A 32 6.32 -11.72 8.54
CA ILE A 32 6.95 -10.92 9.59
C ILE A 32 7.98 -11.78 10.32
N GLY A 33 9.24 -11.37 10.27
CA GLY A 33 10.30 -11.91 11.14
C GLY A 33 10.21 -11.26 12.51
N VAL A 34 10.03 -12.07 13.55
CA VAL A 34 9.85 -11.63 14.94
C VAL A 34 11.03 -12.07 15.79
N THR A 35 11.52 -11.19 16.65
CA THR A 35 12.54 -11.50 17.66
C THR A 35 12.18 -10.76 18.95
N ASP A 36 12.21 -11.47 20.08
CA ASP A 36 11.81 -10.96 21.40
C ASP A 36 10.37 -10.38 21.41
N GLY A 37 9.46 -10.99 20.64
CA GLY A 37 8.07 -10.54 20.52
C GLY A 37 7.85 -9.31 19.63
N GLU A 38 8.90 -8.73 19.06
CA GLU A 38 8.83 -7.53 18.21
C GLU A 38 9.13 -7.82 16.74
N PRO A 39 8.44 -7.17 15.78
CA PRO A 39 8.82 -7.21 14.37
C PRO A 39 10.23 -6.66 14.16
N ARG A 40 11.11 -7.48 13.58
CA ARG A 40 12.49 -7.07 13.20
C ARG A 40 12.69 -7.00 11.70
N GLN A 41 11.87 -7.70 10.93
CA GLN A 41 11.99 -7.75 9.49
C GLN A 41 10.63 -8.05 8.85
N VAL A 42 10.44 -7.55 7.63
CA VAL A 42 9.33 -7.92 6.76
C VAL A 42 9.88 -8.50 5.47
N PHE A 43 9.38 -9.67 5.10
CA PHE A 43 9.68 -10.31 3.82
C PHE A 43 8.47 -10.19 2.92
N LEU A 44 8.70 -9.74 1.69
CA LEU A 44 7.72 -9.81 0.62
C LEU A 44 7.94 -11.09 -0.17
N ARG A 45 6.86 -11.79 -0.48
CA ARG A 45 6.88 -13.01 -1.31
C ARG A 45 5.89 -12.90 -2.47
N ASP A 46 5.93 -13.90 -3.35
CA ASP A 46 5.08 -14.02 -4.53
C ASP A 46 5.25 -12.82 -5.49
N PHE A 47 6.24 -12.94 -6.36
CA PHE A 47 6.58 -11.91 -7.34
C PHE A 47 5.87 -12.10 -8.68
N GLU A 48 5.02 -13.11 -8.83
CA GLU A 48 4.18 -13.27 -10.03
C GLU A 48 3.24 -12.07 -10.19
N GLY A 49 2.75 -11.54 -9.05
CA GLY A 49 1.90 -10.36 -9.00
C GLY A 49 2.59 -9.03 -9.29
N VAL A 50 3.92 -8.95 -9.28
CA VAL A 50 4.66 -7.68 -9.40
C VAL A 50 4.41 -7.02 -10.76
N LYS A 51 4.28 -5.68 -10.74
CA LYS A 51 4.10 -4.85 -11.94
C LYS A 51 5.10 -3.72 -11.96
N LEU A 52 5.26 -3.12 -13.14
CA LEU A 52 6.11 -1.98 -13.39
C LEU A 52 5.26 -0.82 -13.91
N VAL A 53 5.50 0.36 -13.35
CA VAL A 53 4.91 1.62 -13.81
C VAL A 53 5.47 1.92 -15.20
N GLN A 54 4.65 1.75 -16.23
CA GLN A 54 5.10 1.79 -17.62
C GLN A 54 5.83 3.10 -17.95
N GLU A 55 5.40 4.22 -17.37
CA GLU A 55 5.96 5.55 -17.58
C GLU A 55 7.40 5.71 -17.03
N ARG A 56 7.90 4.74 -16.26
CA ARG A 56 9.24 4.74 -15.64
C ARG A 56 10.26 3.84 -16.35
N TYR A 57 9.81 3.06 -17.33
CA TYR A 57 10.65 2.06 -17.99
C TYR A 57 10.59 2.22 -19.52
N SER A 58 11.75 2.18 -20.15
CA SER A 58 11.85 2.02 -21.60
C SER A 58 11.77 0.56 -21.99
N GLU A 59 11.30 0.27 -23.20
CA GLU A 59 11.31 -1.11 -23.71
C GLU A 59 12.70 -1.73 -23.70
N LYS A 60 13.75 -0.92 -23.90
CA LYS A 60 15.15 -1.36 -23.91
C LYS A 60 15.57 -2.01 -22.59
N GLN A 61 15.11 -1.46 -21.46
CA GLN A 61 15.43 -1.98 -20.14
C GLN A 61 14.85 -3.38 -19.88
N LEU A 62 13.86 -3.81 -20.66
CA LEU A 62 13.24 -5.13 -20.56
C LEU A 62 13.41 -5.97 -21.83
N GLU A 63 14.42 -5.72 -22.66
CA GLU A 63 14.66 -6.47 -23.90
C GLU A 63 14.82 -7.98 -23.67
N ALA A 64 15.39 -8.37 -22.53
CA ALA A 64 15.53 -9.77 -22.13
C ALA A 64 14.20 -10.45 -21.74
N VAL A 65 13.12 -9.67 -21.56
CA VAL A 65 11.80 -10.16 -21.17
C VAL A 65 10.93 -10.32 -22.42
N SER A 66 10.28 -11.49 -22.55
CA SER A 66 9.42 -11.78 -23.70
C SER A 66 8.34 -10.70 -23.88
N PRO A 67 7.90 -10.38 -25.12
CA PRO A 67 6.87 -9.37 -25.36
C PRO A 67 5.59 -9.61 -24.55
N ARG A 68 5.13 -10.87 -24.48
CA ARG A 68 3.94 -11.26 -23.70
C ARG A 68 4.11 -11.01 -22.20
N THR A 69 5.29 -11.33 -21.66
CA THR A 69 5.59 -11.08 -20.24
C THR A 69 5.70 -9.59 -19.96
N ARG A 70 6.34 -8.80 -20.84
CA ARG A 70 6.39 -7.33 -20.74
C ARG A 70 4.99 -6.73 -20.67
N GLU A 71 4.11 -7.13 -21.58
CA GLU A 71 2.72 -6.66 -21.60
C GLU A 71 1.98 -6.98 -20.30
N ALA A 72 2.26 -8.13 -19.67
CA ALA A 72 1.67 -8.51 -18.39
C ALA A 72 2.26 -7.77 -17.18
N LEU A 73 3.45 -7.17 -17.32
CA LEU A 73 4.10 -6.38 -16.27
C LEU A 73 3.59 -4.94 -16.21
N TRP A 74 3.08 -4.39 -17.32
CA TRP A 74 2.75 -2.98 -17.43
C TRP A 74 1.48 -2.58 -16.71
N TYR A 75 1.63 -1.63 -15.80
CA TYR A 75 0.55 -0.88 -15.16
C TYR A 75 0.79 0.61 -15.39
N SER A 76 -0.28 1.38 -15.59
CA SER A 76 -0.17 2.83 -15.45
C SER A 76 0.11 3.21 -14.00
N SER A 77 0.63 4.42 -13.76
CA SER A 77 0.83 4.92 -12.39
C SER A 77 -0.45 4.87 -11.55
N GLU A 78 -1.61 5.19 -12.15
CA GLU A 78 -2.89 5.19 -11.43
C GLU A 78 -3.35 3.78 -11.05
N GLN A 79 -3.19 2.80 -11.95
CA GLN A 79 -3.50 1.40 -11.63
C GLN A 79 -2.57 0.85 -10.54
N GLY A 80 -1.27 1.18 -10.64
CA GLY A 80 -0.26 0.79 -9.67
C GLY A 80 -0.56 1.34 -8.28
N TRP A 81 -0.89 2.63 -8.19
CA TRP A 81 -1.28 3.26 -6.94
C TRP A 81 -2.52 2.61 -6.31
N LYS A 82 -3.58 2.39 -7.08
CA LYS A 82 -4.81 1.76 -6.57
C LYS A 82 -4.56 0.36 -6.00
N ARG A 83 -3.76 -0.43 -6.70
CA ARG A 83 -3.38 -1.79 -6.27
C ARG A 83 -2.56 -1.74 -4.99
N LEU A 84 -1.52 -0.93 -4.98
CA LEU A 84 -0.64 -0.78 -3.83
C LEU A 84 -1.40 -0.27 -2.61
N ALA A 85 -2.15 0.81 -2.75
CA ALA A 85 -2.90 1.43 -1.65
C ALA A 85 -3.98 0.48 -1.09
N TYR A 86 -4.67 -0.27 -1.95
CA TYR A 86 -5.59 -1.30 -1.49
C TYR A 86 -4.87 -2.37 -0.67
N CYS A 87 -3.80 -2.95 -1.20
CA CYS A 87 -3.07 -4.01 -0.53
C CYS A 87 -2.50 -3.55 0.82
N LEU A 88 -1.92 -2.34 0.87
CA LEU A 88 -1.24 -1.81 2.04
C LEU A 88 -2.22 -1.30 3.10
N PHE A 89 -3.15 -0.41 2.74
CA PHE A 89 -4.01 0.25 3.73
C PHE A 89 -5.27 -0.55 4.05
N VAL A 90 -5.90 -1.16 3.06
CA VAL A 90 -7.19 -1.85 3.24
C VAL A 90 -6.99 -3.32 3.58
N ASN A 91 -6.29 -4.08 2.74
CA ASN A 91 -6.13 -5.51 2.95
C ASN A 91 -5.21 -5.82 4.14
N ASN A 92 -4.23 -4.95 4.41
CA ASN A 92 -3.22 -5.19 5.42
C ASN A 92 -3.42 -4.36 6.69
N PHE A 93 -3.16 -3.05 6.68
CA PHE A 93 -3.21 -2.25 7.90
C PHE A 93 -4.60 -2.18 8.54
N CYS A 94 -5.68 -2.08 7.76
CA CYS A 94 -7.04 -2.11 8.32
C CYS A 94 -7.30 -3.39 9.12
N GLU A 95 -6.91 -4.55 8.59
CA GLU A 95 -7.07 -5.84 9.28
C GLU A 95 -6.20 -5.91 10.53
N ALA A 96 -4.92 -5.53 10.44
CA ALA A 96 -4.03 -5.50 11.60
C ALA A 96 -4.55 -4.58 12.71
N ILE A 97 -5.04 -3.39 12.35
CA ILE A 97 -5.61 -2.43 13.31
C ILE A 97 -6.92 -2.96 13.91
N SER A 98 -7.78 -3.57 13.10
CA SER A 98 -9.03 -4.18 13.55
C SER A 98 -8.78 -5.27 14.60
N GLN A 99 -7.79 -6.13 14.36
CA GLN A 99 -7.44 -7.22 15.29
C GLN A 99 -6.78 -6.70 16.58
N ILE A 100 -5.80 -5.79 16.48
CA ILE A 100 -5.11 -5.26 17.67
C ILE A 100 -6.04 -4.36 18.50
N GLY A 101 -6.88 -3.58 17.84
CA GLY A 101 -7.83 -2.64 18.45
C GLY A 101 -9.24 -3.20 18.65
N ALA A 102 -9.43 -4.52 18.62
CA ALA A 102 -10.74 -5.14 18.69
C ALA A 102 -11.53 -4.67 19.93
N GLY A 103 -12.74 -4.17 19.70
CA GLY A 103 -13.62 -3.63 20.74
C GLY A 103 -13.16 -2.31 21.39
N LYS A 104 -12.09 -1.68 20.89
CA LYS A 104 -11.47 -0.48 21.49
C LYS A 104 -11.29 0.63 20.45
N PRO A 105 -12.31 1.47 20.20
CA PRO A 105 -12.24 2.54 19.19
C PRO A 105 -11.07 3.51 19.40
N ALA A 106 -10.78 3.89 20.64
CA ALA A 106 -9.64 4.75 20.97
C ALA A 106 -8.29 4.13 20.56
N MET A 107 -8.15 2.80 20.70
CA MET A 107 -6.94 2.10 20.25
C MET A 107 -6.85 2.10 18.72
N GLN A 108 -7.95 1.87 18.00
CA GLN A 108 -7.94 1.92 16.54
C GLN A 108 -7.54 3.29 16.01
N ASN A 109 -8.05 4.37 16.62
CA ASN A 109 -7.65 5.75 16.29
C ASN A 109 -6.15 5.97 16.55
N ARG A 110 -5.63 5.48 17.68
CA ARG A 110 -4.20 5.57 18.01
C ARG A 110 -3.33 4.82 16.99
N LEU A 111 -3.75 3.63 16.55
CA LEU A 111 -3.00 2.86 15.55
C LEU A 111 -3.06 3.53 14.16
N TRP A 112 -4.19 4.09 13.75
CA TRP A 112 -4.25 4.89 12.53
C TRP A 112 -3.40 6.17 12.61
N ALA A 113 -3.29 6.80 13.79
CA ALA A 113 -2.38 7.92 14.00
C ALA A 113 -0.91 7.51 13.83
N VAL A 114 -0.55 6.28 14.20
CA VAL A 114 0.78 5.71 13.90
C VAL A 114 0.99 5.58 12.39
N VAL A 115 0.01 5.09 11.63
CA VAL A 115 0.10 5.03 10.16
C VAL A 115 0.27 6.44 9.57
N ARG A 116 -0.53 7.41 10.05
CA ARG A 116 -0.44 8.83 9.65
C ARG A 116 0.96 9.39 9.90
N HIS A 117 1.53 9.16 11.08
CA HIS A 117 2.88 9.58 11.43
C HIS A 117 3.92 8.98 10.49
N HIS A 118 3.85 7.68 10.20
CA HIS A 118 4.82 7.03 9.30
C HIS A 118 4.72 7.55 7.87
N LEU A 119 3.56 7.96 7.38
CA LEU A 119 3.43 8.62 6.07
C LEU A 119 4.20 9.96 6.02
N TYR A 120 4.13 10.77 7.08
CA TYR A 120 4.92 11.99 7.19
C TYR A 120 6.42 11.70 7.22
N VAL A 121 6.85 10.74 8.04
CA VAL A 121 8.27 10.32 8.13
C VAL A 121 8.77 9.77 6.79
N TYR A 122 7.98 8.96 6.11
CA TYR A 122 8.35 8.51 4.76
C TYR A 122 8.57 9.69 3.82
N GLN A 123 7.62 10.64 3.80
CA GLN A 123 7.70 11.79 2.92
C GLN A 123 8.91 12.69 3.23
N SER A 124 9.29 12.84 4.50
CA SER A 124 10.45 13.67 4.88
C SER A 124 11.79 13.02 4.58
N HIS A 125 11.90 11.69 4.70
CA HIS A 125 13.17 10.98 4.52
C HIS A 125 13.40 10.48 3.08
N TYR A 126 12.34 10.11 2.37
CA TYR A 126 12.44 9.40 1.08
C TYR A 126 11.54 9.96 -0.01
N GLY A 127 10.64 10.88 0.34
CA GLY A 127 9.60 11.34 -0.57
C GLY A 127 10.08 12.31 -1.65
N ASP A 128 9.31 12.36 -2.73
CA ASP A 128 9.47 13.32 -3.82
C ASP A 128 8.15 14.08 -4.05
N SER A 129 8.07 14.87 -5.12
CA SER A 129 6.85 15.63 -5.45
C SER A 129 5.66 14.74 -5.86
N VAL A 130 5.93 13.54 -6.38
CA VAL A 130 4.89 12.59 -6.80
C VAL A 130 4.31 11.90 -5.57
N SER A 131 5.15 11.42 -4.66
CA SER A 131 4.72 10.85 -3.39
C SER A 131 3.99 11.89 -2.55
N ALA A 132 4.47 13.14 -2.53
CA ALA A 132 3.83 14.22 -1.78
C ALA A 132 2.38 14.41 -2.21
N ARG A 133 2.09 14.44 -3.52
CA ARG A 133 0.71 14.57 -4.02
C ARG A 133 -0.19 13.43 -3.54
N ARG A 134 0.27 12.18 -3.66
CA ARG A 134 -0.52 10.99 -3.27
C ARG A 134 -0.71 10.89 -1.77
N ILE A 135 0.37 11.09 -1.01
CA ILE A 135 0.35 11.01 0.45
C ILE A 135 -0.51 12.15 1.02
N ASN A 136 -0.35 13.39 0.54
CA ASN A 136 -1.17 14.51 1.00
C ASN A 136 -2.65 14.30 0.71
N ALA A 137 -3.01 13.72 -0.45
CA ALA A 137 -4.40 13.40 -0.75
C ALA A 137 -4.97 12.38 0.26
N LEU A 138 -4.24 11.31 0.59
CA LEU A 138 -4.63 10.38 1.65
C LEU A 138 -4.74 11.05 3.02
N LEU A 139 -3.78 11.89 3.38
CA LEU A 139 -3.77 12.61 4.66
C LEU A 139 -4.92 13.62 4.77
N ASN A 140 -5.41 14.13 3.63
CA ASN A 140 -6.56 15.01 3.50
C ASN A 140 -7.89 14.27 3.35
N GLY A 141 -7.90 12.94 3.50
CA GLY A 141 -9.12 12.14 3.53
C GLY A 141 -9.60 11.62 2.18
N GLU A 142 -8.76 11.61 1.13
CA GLU A 142 -9.09 10.90 -0.11
C GLU A 142 -9.45 9.44 0.21
N PRO A 143 -10.59 8.91 -0.27
CA PRO A 143 -11.01 7.54 0.03
C PRO A 143 -9.96 6.51 -0.38
N PHE A 144 -9.81 5.45 0.42
CA PHE A 144 -8.95 4.35 0.00
C PHE A 144 -9.61 3.58 -1.16
N PRO A 145 -8.80 2.99 -2.05
CA PRO A 145 -9.32 2.10 -3.08
C PRO A 145 -9.63 0.73 -2.45
N GLY A 146 -10.88 0.29 -2.50
CA GLY A 146 -11.32 -1.06 -2.11
C GLY A 146 -11.50 -1.95 -3.33
N LYS A 147 -10.75 -3.06 -3.42
CA LYS A 147 -10.91 -4.02 -4.52
C LYS A 147 -12.27 -4.72 -4.41
N ALA A 148 -13.10 -4.60 -5.44
CA ALA A 148 -14.46 -5.13 -5.46
C ALA A 148 -14.49 -6.65 -5.73
N ASN A 149 -13.86 -7.46 -4.87
CA ASN A 149 -13.62 -8.91 -5.09
C ASN A 149 -14.88 -9.68 -5.48
N LEU A 150 -16.00 -9.48 -4.76
CA LEU A 150 -17.27 -10.15 -5.04
C LEU A 150 -17.84 -9.76 -6.41
N ILE A 151 -17.92 -8.47 -6.70
CA ILE A 151 -18.44 -7.94 -7.97
C ILE A 151 -17.58 -8.45 -9.14
N ASN A 152 -16.26 -8.38 -9.00
CA ASN A 152 -15.33 -8.81 -10.04
C ASN A 152 -15.46 -10.32 -10.33
N ARG A 153 -15.61 -11.15 -9.28
CA ARG A 153 -15.86 -12.60 -9.41
C ARG A 153 -17.22 -12.87 -10.07
N PHE A 154 -18.26 -12.17 -9.62
CA PHE A 154 -19.63 -12.35 -10.13
C PHE A 154 -19.72 -12.04 -11.63
N PHE A 155 -19.08 -10.95 -12.09
CA PHE A 155 -19.06 -10.56 -13.49
C PHE A 155 -17.89 -11.15 -14.31
N LYS A 156 -17.07 -12.04 -13.74
CA LYS A 156 -15.90 -12.67 -14.39
C LYS A 156 -14.98 -11.65 -15.09
N ARG A 157 -14.75 -10.49 -14.47
CA ARG A 157 -13.91 -9.42 -15.05
C ARG A 157 -12.43 -9.85 -15.06
N PRO A 158 -11.69 -9.60 -16.15
CA PRO A 158 -10.25 -9.84 -16.16
C PRO A 158 -9.53 -8.87 -15.21
N ASP A 159 -8.37 -9.27 -14.68
CA ASP A 159 -7.67 -8.56 -13.62
C ASP A 159 -7.34 -7.09 -13.93
N ARG A 160 -7.08 -6.79 -15.21
CA ARG A 160 -6.78 -5.44 -15.70
C ARG A 160 -8.01 -4.50 -15.65
N ALA A 161 -9.21 -5.07 -15.57
CA ALA A 161 -10.49 -4.37 -15.48
C ALA A 161 -11.11 -4.42 -14.07
N PHE A 162 -10.31 -4.76 -13.05
CA PHE A 162 -10.80 -4.78 -11.67
C PHE A 162 -11.32 -3.41 -11.25
N GLY A 163 -12.59 -3.39 -10.85
CA GLY A 163 -13.19 -2.21 -10.25
C GLY A 163 -12.62 -2.00 -8.85
N TYR A 164 -12.23 -0.76 -8.57
CA TYR A 164 -12.01 -0.26 -7.21
C TYR A 164 -13.20 0.62 -6.84
N LEU A 165 -13.71 0.42 -5.62
CA LEU A 165 -14.74 1.27 -5.03
C LEU A 165 -14.10 2.12 -3.94
N PRO A 166 -14.55 3.37 -3.74
CA PRO A 166 -14.07 4.18 -2.63
C PRO A 166 -14.49 3.54 -1.30
N VAL A 167 -13.56 3.41 -0.36
CA VAL A 167 -13.84 3.01 1.03
C VAL A 167 -13.33 4.07 1.99
N ASN A 168 -13.91 4.09 3.19
CA ASN A 168 -13.60 5.10 4.19
C ASN A 168 -12.09 5.16 4.49
N ASN A 169 -11.55 6.37 4.60
CA ASN A 169 -10.16 6.64 4.95
C ASN A 169 -10.10 7.28 6.35
N PRO A 170 -9.67 6.54 7.39
CA PRO A 170 -9.56 7.07 8.75
C PRO A 170 -8.50 8.16 8.93
N LEU A 171 -7.52 8.28 8.01
CA LEU A 171 -6.40 9.21 8.16
C LEU A 171 -6.83 10.67 8.14
N GLY A 172 -7.85 11.02 7.35
CA GLY A 172 -8.35 12.40 7.22
C GLY A 172 -9.18 12.87 8.42
N ALA A 173 -9.74 11.94 9.20
CA ALA A 173 -10.52 12.26 10.40
C ALA A 173 -9.66 12.46 11.66
N LEU A 174 -8.38 12.07 11.59
CA LEU A 174 -7.42 12.26 12.67
C LEU A 174 -6.86 13.68 12.58
N GLY A 175 -7.44 14.60 13.37
CA GLY A 175 -6.92 15.97 13.51
C GLY A 175 -5.45 16.00 13.97
N GLU A 176 -4.77 17.13 13.77
CA GLU A 176 -3.32 17.27 14.01
C GLU A 176 -2.88 17.05 15.48
N GLY A 177 -3.81 17.05 16.45
CA GLY A 177 -3.51 17.08 17.89
C GLY A 177 -3.71 15.79 18.71
N GLY A 178 -4.00 14.65 18.09
CA GLY A 178 -4.34 13.41 18.83
C GLY A 178 -3.17 12.49 19.20
N ALA A 179 -1.93 12.87 18.89
CA ALA A 179 -0.78 12.06 19.21
C ALA A 179 -0.34 12.35 20.65
N TRP A 180 -0.38 11.33 21.52
CA TRP A 180 0.31 11.28 22.83
C TRP A 180 -0.44 11.71 24.09
N SER A 181 -1.76 11.47 24.21
CA SER A 181 -2.36 11.21 25.53
C SER A 181 -2.52 9.72 25.83
#